data_AF-A0A2A5C5N3-F1
#
_entry.id   AF-A0A2A5C5N3-F1
#
_cell.length_a   1.000
_cell.length_b   1.000
_cell.length_c   1.000
_cell.angle_alpha   90.00
_cell.angle_beta   90.00
_cell.angle_gamma   90.00
#
_symmetry.space_group_name_H-M   'P 1'
#
loop_
_entity.id
_entity.type
_entity.pdbx_description
1 polymer ?
#
loop_
_entity_poly.entity_id
_entity_poly.type
_entity_poly.pdbx_seq_one_letter_code
_entity_poly.pdbx_strand_id
1 'polypeptide(L)'
;MKFFYAATIMLIMLCTQASATVITTQFTSNNNHTGNMFDLTNISGSAIELTGVFEGNFRGGTSGSIDVWYRTGTYVGNTGSAVGWTLLGSSLYTSLGSNVATGFDLGNSLNVGSGDVIGLYFLSSVRASILYTNGANSYNDGTVQLDLGIGTNEVAFSGVSFSPRTWNGSIEYSAVPEPAPLALLGLGLMGLGLMRKRRG
;
A
#
# COMPACT_ATOMS: atom_id res chain seq x y z
N MET A 1 -13.32 -5.16 63.25
CA MET A 1 -12.38 -5.12 62.11
C MET A 1 -13.17 -5.37 60.83
N LYS A 2 -13.34 -4.37 59.98
CA LYS A 2 -13.96 -4.51 58.65
C LYS A 2 -12.87 -4.39 57.60
N PHE A 3 -12.55 -5.49 56.93
CA PHE A 3 -11.59 -5.53 55.82
C PHE A 3 -12.25 -4.93 54.57
N PHE A 4 -11.67 -3.87 54.03
CA PHE A 4 -12.03 -3.33 52.72
C PHE A 4 -11.15 -4.00 51.66
N TYR A 5 -11.77 -4.79 50.78
CA TYR A 5 -11.10 -5.29 49.58
C TYR A 5 -11.08 -4.18 48.52
N ALA A 6 -9.89 -3.76 48.11
CA ALA A 6 -9.70 -2.88 46.96
C ALA A 6 -9.81 -3.72 45.68
N ALA A 7 -10.83 -3.44 44.86
CA ALA A 7 -10.98 -4.04 43.54
C ALA A 7 -10.08 -3.30 42.55
N THR A 8 -9.00 -3.95 42.09
CA THR A 8 -8.18 -3.47 40.98
C THR A 8 -8.90 -3.77 39.67
N ILE A 9 -9.42 -2.75 38.99
CA ILE A 9 -9.97 -2.89 37.64
C ILE A 9 -8.79 -2.81 36.65
N MET A 10 -8.44 -3.95 36.04
CA MET A 10 -7.46 -4.03 34.97
C MET A 10 -8.17 -3.74 33.64
N LEU A 11 -7.92 -2.57 33.05
CA LEU A 11 -8.45 -2.20 31.74
C LEU A 11 -7.56 -2.85 30.66
N ILE A 12 -8.08 -3.87 29.99
CA ILE A 12 -7.40 -4.52 28.86
C ILE A 12 -7.64 -3.65 27.62
N MET A 13 -6.60 -2.97 27.13
CA MET A 13 -6.63 -2.41 25.77
C MET A 13 -6.58 -3.59 24.80
N LEU A 14 -7.68 -3.85 24.12
CA LEU A 14 -7.70 -4.74 22.96
C LEU A 14 -7.03 -3.99 21.81
N CYS A 15 -5.76 -4.30 21.56
CA CYS A 15 -5.13 -3.96 20.29
C CYS A 15 -5.76 -4.89 19.23
N THR A 16 -6.65 -4.35 18.39
CA THR A 16 -7.14 -5.07 17.22
C THR A 16 -5.97 -5.18 16.24
N GLN A 17 -5.42 -6.38 16.08
CA GLN A 17 -4.39 -6.64 15.09
C GLN A 17 -5.00 -6.41 13.69
N ALA A 18 -4.42 -5.50 12.92
CA ALA A 18 -4.85 -5.26 11.55
C ALA A 18 -4.61 -6.53 10.72
N SER A 19 -5.66 -7.04 10.07
CA SER A 19 -5.51 -8.13 9.09
C SER A 19 -5.02 -7.52 7.77
N ALA A 20 -3.96 -8.09 7.21
CA ALA A 20 -3.53 -7.75 5.87
C ALA A 20 -4.60 -8.19 4.85
N THR A 21 -4.81 -7.36 3.82
CA THR A 21 -5.72 -7.56 2.70
C THR A 21 -4.93 -7.37 1.40
N VAL A 22 -5.31 -8.08 0.35
CA VAL A 22 -4.62 -8.03 -0.94
C VAL A 22 -5.62 -7.66 -2.03
N ILE A 23 -5.30 -6.61 -2.77
CA ILE A 23 -5.98 -6.29 -4.03
C ILE A 23 -5.15 -6.84 -5.19
N THR A 24 -5.75 -7.69 -6.01
CA THR A 24 -5.11 -8.32 -7.17
C THR A 24 -5.79 -7.86 -8.45
N THR A 25 -4.98 -7.53 -9.45
CA THR A 25 -5.45 -7.24 -10.81
C THR A 25 -5.64 -8.56 -11.58
N GLN A 26 -4.60 -9.02 -12.27
CA GLN A 26 -4.53 -10.29 -12.99
C GLN A 26 -3.07 -10.69 -13.20
N PHE A 27 -2.83 -11.94 -13.56
CA PHE A 27 -1.51 -12.44 -13.97
C PHE A 27 -1.57 -13.00 -15.40
N THR A 28 -1.92 -12.15 -16.35
CA THR A 28 -1.83 -12.44 -17.79
C THR A 28 -0.73 -11.60 -18.42
N SER A 29 -0.42 -11.78 -19.71
CA SER A 29 0.55 -10.92 -20.39
C SER A 29 0.16 -10.68 -21.83
N ASN A 30 0.44 -9.47 -22.30
CA ASN A 30 0.31 -9.10 -23.72
C ASN A 30 1.53 -8.33 -24.21
N ASN A 31 2.07 -7.45 -23.37
CA ASN A 31 3.23 -6.62 -23.68
C ASN A 31 4.16 -6.55 -22.46
N ASN A 32 5.36 -6.03 -22.67
CA ASN A 32 6.37 -5.91 -21.64
C ASN A 32 7.30 -4.71 -21.86
N HIS A 33 7.56 -3.97 -20.80
CA HIS A 33 8.61 -2.96 -20.74
C HIS A 33 9.22 -2.92 -19.32
N THR A 34 10.12 -1.97 -19.09
CA THR A 34 10.88 -1.88 -17.86
C THR A 34 10.06 -1.27 -16.72
N GLY A 35 9.03 -0.47 -17.03
CA GLY A 35 8.20 0.14 -16.01
C GLY A 35 6.71 0.21 -16.31
N ASN A 36 5.93 0.48 -15.27
CA ASN A 36 4.49 0.67 -15.34
C ASN A 36 4.01 1.67 -14.29
N MET A 37 3.22 2.67 -14.70
CA MET A 37 2.68 3.72 -13.82
C MET A 37 1.15 3.67 -13.79
N PHE A 38 0.58 3.83 -12.60
CA PHE A 38 -0.87 3.84 -12.38
C PHE A 38 -1.22 4.54 -11.06
N ASP A 39 -2.51 4.72 -10.80
CA ASP A 39 -2.99 5.32 -9.55
C ASP A 39 -3.63 4.28 -8.62
N LEU A 40 -3.40 4.46 -7.33
CA LEU A 40 -4.09 3.81 -6.23
C LEU A 40 -4.86 4.87 -5.45
N THR A 41 -6.14 4.65 -5.19
CA THR A 41 -6.97 5.52 -4.34
C THR A 41 -7.46 4.74 -3.13
N ASN A 42 -7.26 5.26 -1.92
CA ASN A 42 -7.95 4.75 -0.74
C ASN A 42 -9.38 5.31 -0.71
N ILE A 43 -10.35 4.48 -1.05
CA ILE A 43 -11.77 4.87 -1.11
C ILE A 43 -12.52 4.58 0.20
N SER A 44 -11.83 4.03 1.20
CA SER A 44 -12.41 3.78 2.52
C SER A 44 -12.47 5.05 3.37
N GLY A 45 -13.20 4.98 4.49
CA GLY A 45 -13.34 6.09 5.44
C GLY A 45 -12.17 6.28 6.41
N SER A 46 -11.16 5.40 6.39
CA SER A 46 -10.03 5.42 7.33
C SER A 46 -8.71 5.29 6.58
N ALA A 47 -7.60 5.63 7.22
CA ALA A 47 -6.28 5.42 6.62
C ALA A 47 -5.96 3.92 6.50
N ILE A 48 -5.20 3.59 5.45
CA ILE A 48 -4.61 2.27 5.24
C ILE A 48 -3.09 2.39 5.19
N GLU A 49 -2.41 1.28 5.38
CA GLU A 49 -0.97 1.16 5.19
C GLU A 49 -0.70 0.14 4.09
N LEU A 50 -0.06 0.55 2.99
CA LEU A 50 0.54 -0.40 2.05
C LEU A 50 1.73 -1.05 2.78
N THR A 51 1.74 -2.38 2.87
CA THR A 51 2.71 -3.08 3.74
C THR A 51 4.12 -3.09 3.17
N GLY A 52 4.27 -2.81 1.87
CA GLY A 52 5.54 -2.97 1.14
C GLY A 52 5.68 -4.33 0.47
N VAL A 53 4.74 -5.24 0.70
CA VAL A 53 4.65 -6.55 0.05
C VAL A 53 3.83 -6.43 -1.22
N PHE A 54 4.42 -6.89 -2.33
CA PHE A 54 3.80 -6.85 -3.64
C PHE A 54 4.03 -8.17 -4.38
N GLU A 55 3.17 -8.43 -5.35
CA GLU A 55 3.42 -9.45 -6.37
C GLU A 55 3.40 -8.80 -7.74
N GLY A 56 4.39 -9.12 -8.58
CA GLY A 56 4.47 -8.64 -9.95
C GLY A 56 4.45 -9.78 -10.95
N ASN A 57 3.96 -9.52 -12.16
CA ASN A 57 4.14 -10.42 -13.28
C ASN A 57 5.43 -10.08 -14.03
N PHE A 58 6.43 -10.97 -13.95
CA PHE A 58 7.73 -10.78 -14.61
C PHE A 58 7.97 -11.81 -15.69
N ARG A 59 8.72 -11.44 -16.73
CA ARG A 59 9.16 -12.34 -17.79
C ARG A 59 9.90 -13.53 -17.21
N GLY A 60 9.45 -14.74 -17.53
CA GLY A 60 10.06 -15.98 -17.06
C GLY A 60 11.56 -16.05 -17.33
N GLY A 61 12.30 -16.61 -16.37
CA GLY A 61 13.76 -16.75 -16.45
C GLY A 61 14.54 -15.45 -16.21
N THR A 62 13.89 -14.38 -15.75
CA THR A 62 14.58 -13.14 -15.35
C THR A 62 14.67 -13.01 -13.84
N SER A 63 15.80 -12.48 -13.38
CA SER A 63 16.03 -12.05 -12.00
C SER A 63 16.66 -10.66 -12.03
N GLY A 64 16.32 -9.83 -11.05
CA GLY A 64 16.80 -8.45 -11.00
C GLY A 64 16.34 -7.75 -9.74
N SER A 65 16.29 -6.43 -9.80
CA SER A 65 15.68 -5.58 -8.77
C SER A 65 14.45 -4.90 -9.32
N ILE A 66 13.50 -4.61 -8.43
CA ILE A 66 12.34 -3.78 -8.68
C ILE A 66 12.39 -2.61 -7.71
N ASP A 67 12.31 -1.41 -8.26
CA ASP A 67 12.10 -0.17 -7.52
C ASP A 67 10.62 0.17 -7.60
N VAL A 68 10.03 0.52 -6.46
CA VAL A 68 8.67 1.07 -6.41
C VAL A 68 8.76 2.49 -5.93
N TRP A 69 8.33 3.42 -6.79
CA TRP A 69 8.24 4.84 -6.49
C TRP A 69 6.78 5.20 -6.25
N TYR A 70 6.56 6.21 -5.42
CA TYR A 70 5.26 6.78 -5.18
C TYR A 70 5.28 8.30 -5.22
N ARG A 71 4.12 8.91 -5.44
CA ARG A 71 3.88 10.33 -5.25
C ARG A 71 2.48 10.56 -4.71
N THR A 72 2.30 11.62 -3.91
CA THR A 72 0.96 12.09 -3.56
C THR A 72 0.29 12.71 -4.78
N GLY A 73 -0.94 12.32 -5.06
CA GLY A 73 -1.70 12.67 -6.26
C GLY A 73 -1.40 11.76 -7.46
N THR A 74 -2.08 12.02 -8.58
CA THR A 74 -2.08 11.15 -9.78
C THR A 74 -0.76 11.12 -10.58
N TYR A 75 -0.34 9.96 -11.08
CA TYR A 75 0.78 9.85 -12.03
C TYR A 75 0.56 10.66 -13.33
N VAL A 76 -0.70 10.96 -13.69
CA VAL A 76 -1.05 11.67 -14.92
C VAL A 76 -0.40 13.06 -14.95
N GLY A 77 0.33 13.35 -16.03
CA GLY A 77 1.12 14.58 -16.18
C GLY A 77 2.47 14.57 -15.45
N ASN A 78 2.80 13.51 -14.71
CA ASN A 78 4.01 13.40 -13.87
C ASN A 78 4.90 12.22 -14.29
N THR A 79 5.05 11.98 -15.59
CA THR A 79 5.70 10.77 -16.13
C THR A 79 7.12 11.01 -16.65
N GLY A 80 7.48 12.27 -16.95
CA GLY A 80 8.74 12.65 -17.58
C GLY A 80 9.79 13.26 -16.64
N SER A 81 9.61 13.13 -15.32
CA SER A 81 10.57 13.59 -14.32
C SER A 81 10.36 12.88 -12.99
N ALA A 82 11.45 12.67 -12.24
CA ALA A 82 11.41 12.16 -10.87
C ALA A 82 10.99 13.24 -9.84
N VAL A 83 10.82 14.50 -10.26
CA VAL A 83 10.37 15.58 -9.37
C VAL A 83 9.00 15.25 -8.78
N GLY A 84 8.91 15.27 -7.46
CA GLY A 84 7.68 14.94 -6.73
C GLY A 84 7.45 13.43 -6.51
N TRP A 85 8.34 12.57 -7.01
CA TRP A 85 8.35 11.14 -6.71
C TRP A 85 9.33 10.84 -5.58
N THR A 86 8.95 9.88 -4.73
CA THR A 86 9.76 9.34 -3.63
C THR A 86 9.92 7.84 -3.85
N LEU A 87 11.13 7.31 -3.66
CA LEU A 87 11.35 5.87 -3.69
C LEU A 87 10.75 5.26 -2.42
N LEU A 88 9.75 4.37 -2.57
CA LEU A 88 9.22 3.59 -1.44
C LEU A 88 10.25 2.55 -1.01
N GLY A 89 10.85 1.86 -1.97
CA GLY A 89 11.93 0.92 -1.72
C GLY A 89 12.34 0.15 -2.95
N SER A 90 13.37 -0.68 -2.77
CA SER A 90 13.95 -1.54 -3.79
C SER A 90 14.05 -2.95 -3.24
N SER A 91 13.67 -3.95 -4.04
CA SER A 91 13.78 -5.36 -3.65
C SER A 91 14.33 -6.20 -4.79
N LEU A 92 14.99 -7.30 -4.47
CA LEU A 92 15.38 -8.30 -5.45
C LEU A 92 14.20 -9.23 -5.75
N TYR A 93 14.07 -9.64 -7.01
CA TYR A 93 13.10 -10.65 -7.42
C TYR A 93 13.75 -11.69 -8.31
N THR A 94 13.19 -12.91 -8.29
CA THR A 94 13.44 -13.95 -9.28
C THR A 94 12.09 -14.42 -9.82
N SER A 95 11.87 -14.24 -11.12
CA SER A 95 10.58 -14.58 -11.74
C SER A 95 10.27 -16.06 -11.54
N LEU A 96 9.07 -16.33 -11.02
CA LEU A 96 8.52 -17.69 -10.91
C LEU A 96 7.96 -18.23 -12.23
N GLY A 97 8.04 -17.43 -13.30
CA GLY A 97 7.49 -17.73 -14.62
C GLY A 97 6.62 -16.58 -15.12
N SER A 98 6.53 -16.43 -16.44
CA SER A 98 5.56 -15.50 -17.03
C SER A 98 4.14 -15.92 -16.63
N ASN A 99 3.29 -14.96 -16.26
CA ASN A 99 1.92 -15.17 -15.81
C ASN A 99 1.81 -15.91 -14.46
N VAL A 100 2.90 -15.95 -13.70
CA VAL A 100 2.94 -16.48 -12.34
C VAL A 100 3.28 -15.33 -11.40
N ALA A 101 2.48 -15.17 -10.35
CA ALA A 101 2.72 -14.17 -9.32
C ALA A 101 4.11 -14.36 -8.71
N THR A 102 4.94 -13.31 -8.76
CA THR A 102 6.27 -13.30 -8.16
C THR A 102 6.28 -12.27 -7.05
N GLY A 103 6.33 -12.75 -5.81
CA GLY A 103 6.35 -11.91 -4.62
C GLY A 103 7.70 -11.21 -4.41
N PHE A 104 7.65 -10.00 -3.86
CA PHE A 104 8.79 -9.26 -3.36
C PHE A 104 8.36 -8.32 -2.23
N ASP A 105 9.30 -8.02 -1.33
CA ASP A 105 9.08 -7.16 -0.15
C ASP A 105 10.12 -6.03 -0.18
N LEU A 106 9.65 -4.79 -0.13
CA LEU A 106 10.48 -3.59 -0.15
C LEU A 106 11.12 -3.28 1.22
N GLY A 107 10.62 -3.88 2.29
CA GLY A 107 11.04 -3.59 3.67
C GLY A 107 10.57 -2.22 4.19
N ASN A 108 9.74 -1.50 3.44
CA ASN A 108 9.18 -0.19 3.80
C ASN A 108 7.67 -0.17 3.50
N SER A 109 6.92 0.51 4.37
CA SER A 109 5.48 0.70 4.23
C SER A 109 5.12 2.14 3.82
N LEU A 110 3.88 2.34 3.37
CA LEU A 110 3.34 3.65 3.02
C LEU A 110 1.94 3.84 3.60
N ASN A 111 1.78 4.85 4.46
CA ASN A 111 0.46 5.29 4.92
C ASN A 111 -0.26 6.06 3.81
N VAL A 112 -1.53 5.71 3.58
CA VAL A 112 -2.41 6.34 2.59
C VAL A 112 -3.68 6.80 3.31
N GLY A 113 -3.90 8.11 3.38
CA GLY A 113 -5.07 8.69 4.02
C GLY A 113 -6.37 8.34 3.30
N SER A 114 -7.50 8.49 3.99
CA SER A 114 -8.83 8.33 3.37
C SER A 114 -9.01 9.36 2.25
N GLY A 115 -9.40 8.90 1.07
CA GLY A 115 -9.58 9.72 -0.13
C GLY A 115 -8.29 10.11 -0.85
N ASP A 116 -7.11 9.75 -0.32
CA ASP A 116 -5.85 10.06 -0.98
C ASP A 116 -5.68 9.22 -2.26
N VAL A 117 -5.17 9.89 -3.29
CA VAL A 117 -4.68 9.26 -4.53
C VAL A 117 -3.16 9.21 -4.46
N ILE A 118 -2.59 8.05 -4.75
CA ILE A 118 -1.15 7.81 -4.83
C ILE A 118 -0.80 7.32 -6.22
N GLY A 119 -0.01 8.08 -6.96
CA GLY A 119 0.62 7.62 -8.19
C GLY A 119 1.73 6.65 -7.83
N LEU A 120 1.70 5.46 -8.41
CA LEU A 120 2.70 4.41 -8.23
C LEU A 120 3.48 4.20 -9.53
N TYR A 121 4.77 3.88 -9.39
CA TYR A 121 5.64 3.53 -10.50
C TYR A 121 6.52 2.33 -10.15
N PHE A 122 6.26 1.22 -10.81
CA PHE A 122 7.07 0.01 -10.72
C PHE A 122 8.11 0.07 -11.83
N LEU A 123 9.39 -0.05 -11.47
CA LEU A 123 10.52 0.04 -12.39
C LEU A 123 11.50 -1.09 -12.13
N SER A 124 11.73 -1.95 -13.11
CA SER A 124 12.69 -3.04 -13.01
C SER A 124 14.09 -2.62 -13.47
N SER A 125 15.14 -3.20 -12.90
CA SER A 125 16.49 -3.08 -13.46
C SER A 125 16.71 -3.94 -14.70
N VAL A 126 15.79 -4.86 -15.00
CA VAL A 126 15.86 -5.74 -16.17
C VAL A 126 14.99 -5.19 -17.29
N ARG A 127 15.61 -5.00 -18.45
CA ARG A 127 14.92 -4.54 -19.66
C ARG A 127 13.75 -5.45 -20.04
N ALA A 128 12.59 -4.81 -20.18
CA ALA A 128 11.36 -5.45 -20.65
C ALA A 128 10.98 -6.69 -19.83
N SER A 129 11.14 -6.62 -18.51
CA SER A 129 10.82 -7.70 -17.58
C SER A 129 9.40 -7.61 -17.04
N ILE A 130 8.83 -6.42 -16.85
CA ILE A 130 7.49 -6.25 -16.30
C ILE A 130 6.48 -6.59 -17.40
N LEU A 131 5.69 -7.63 -17.16
CA LEU A 131 4.62 -8.07 -18.04
C LEU A 131 3.33 -7.35 -17.64
N TYR A 132 2.68 -6.71 -18.60
CA TYR A 132 1.40 -6.05 -18.42
C TYR A 132 0.47 -6.34 -19.60
N THR A 133 -0.78 -5.89 -19.50
CA THR A 133 -1.79 -6.03 -20.57
C THR A 133 -2.16 -4.70 -21.20
N ASN A 134 -2.78 -4.74 -22.38
CA ASN A 134 -3.39 -3.53 -22.95
C ASN A 134 -4.71 -3.24 -22.23
N GLY A 135 -5.00 -1.96 -22.01
CA GLY A 135 -6.25 -1.52 -21.41
C GLY A 135 -6.03 -0.52 -20.28
N ALA A 136 -7.06 0.30 -20.04
CA ALA A 136 -7.19 1.19 -18.90
C ALA A 136 -8.23 0.59 -17.95
N ASN A 137 -7.88 -0.55 -17.34
CA ASN A 137 -8.80 -1.25 -16.46
C ASN A 137 -8.82 -0.59 -15.08
N SER A 138 -9.85 -0.91 -14.32
CA SER A 138 -10.05 -0.45 -12.95
C SER A 138 -10.40 -1.65 -12.06
N TYR A 139 -9.84 -1.70 -10.86
CA TYR A 139 -10.06 -2.79 -9.89
C TYR A 139 -10.40 -2.19 -8.53
N ASN A 140 -11.34 -2.81 -7.83
CA ASN A 140 -11.90 -2.27 -6.60
C ASN A 140 -12.29 -3.42 -5.66
N ASP A 141 -11.90 -3.34 -4.39
CA ASP A 141 -12.26 -4.31 -3.35
C ASP A 141 -13.12 -3.72 -2.22
N GLY A 142 -13.60 -2.48 -2.40
CA GLY A 142 -14.37 -1.70 -1.43
C GLY A 142 -13.52 -0.83 -0.51
N THR A 143 -12.20 -1.03 -0.46
CA THR A 143 -11.26 -0.23 0.35
C THR A 143 -10.26 0.52 -0.53
N VAL A 144 -9.73 -0.15 -1.54
CA VAL A 144 -8.78 0.38 -2.51
C VAL A 144 -9.38 0.34 -3.91
N GLN A 145 -9.14 1.39 -4.67
CA GLN A 145 -9.39 1.48 -6.11
C GLN A 145 -8.04 1.59 -6.83
N LEU A 146 -7.81 0.74 -7.82
CA LEU A 146 -6.70 0.84 -8.76
C LEU A 146 -7.21 1.33 -10.10
N ASP A 147 -6.63 2.40 -10.62
CA ASP A 147 -6.92 2.93 -11.96
C ASP A 147 -5.65 2.85 -12.80
N LEU A 148 -5.64 1.89 -13.73
CA LEU A 148 -4.42 1.49 -14.40
C LEU A 148 -4.07 2.39 -15.59
N GLY A 149 -2.77 2.56 -15.82
CA GLY A 149 -2.27 3.67 -16.61
C GLY A 149 -1.44 3.29 -17.82
N ILE A 150 -0.12 3.35 -17.67
CA ILE A 150 0.83 3.34 -18.78
C ILE A 150 1.99 2.38 -18.52
N GLY A 151 2.54 1.84 -19.61
CA GLY A 151 3.88 1.23 -19.59
C GLY A 151 4.91 2.29 -19.91
N THR A 152 6.08 2.23 -19.29
CA THR A 152 7.20 3.14 -19.58
C THR A 152 8.36 2.37 -20.15
N ASN A 153 9.15 3.03 -21.01
CA ASN A 153 10.35 2.42 -21.57
C ASN A 153 11.49 2.23 -20.52
N GLU A 154 12.68 1.95 -21.01
CA GLU A 154 13.86 1.54 -20.21
C GLU A 154 14.45 2.62 -19.31
N VAL A 155 14.21 3.90 -19.59
CA VAL A 155 14.85 4.98 -18.83
C VAL A 155 13.84 5.56 -17.86
N ALA A 156 14.11 5.40 -16.56
CA ALA A 156 13.27 5.94 -15.49
C ALA A 156 12.89 7.40 -15.76
N PHE A 157 11.61 7.72 -15.59
CA PHE A 157 11.09 9.09 -15.70
C PHE A 157 11.48 9.82 -17.00
N SER A 158 11.65 9.10 -18.11
CA SER A 158 11.92 9.72 -19.39
C SER A 158 11.46 8.82 -20.54
N GLY A 159 11.59 9.33 -21.77
CA GLY A 159 11.30 8.55 -22.96
C GLY A 159 9.81 8.39 -23.26
N VAL A 160 9.48 7.31 -23.96
CA VAL A 160 8.14 7.06 -24.51
C VAL A 160 7.29 6.28 -23.50
N SER A 161 6.06 6.75 -23.32
CA SER A 161 5.02 6.05 -22.58
C SER A 161 4.07 5.34 -23.52
N PHE A 162 3.60 4.16 -23.12
CA PHE A 162 2.64 3.35 -23.85
C PHE A 162 1.33 3.37 -23.11
N SER A 163 0.27 3.85 -23.75
CA SER A 163 -1.06 3.98 -23.15
C SER A 163 -2.13 3.35 -24.05
N PRO A 164 -3.17 2.72 -23.48
CA PRO A 164 -3.31 2.38 -22.07
C PRO A 164 -2.67 1.01 -21.75
N ARG A 165 -2.12 0.84 -20.55
CA ARG A 165 -1.53 -0.42 -20.06
C ARG A 165 -1.98 -0.71 -18.64
N THR A 166 -2.45 -1.94 -18.45
CA THR A 166 -2.91 -2.46 -17.16
C THR A 166 -1.78 -3.23 -16.51
N TRP A 167 -1.32 -2.73 -15.34
CA TRP A 167 -0.38 -3.46 -14.48
C TRP A 167 -0.98 -4.80 -14.06
N ASN A 168 -0.13 -5.82 -14.00
CA ASN A 168 -0.52 -7.18 -13.65
C ASN A 168 0.26 -7.60 -12.40
N GLY A 169 -0.44 -7.60 -11.27
CA GLY A 169 0.13 -7.84 -9.96
C GLY A 169 -0.87 -7.69 -8.81
N SER A 170 -0.33 -7.80 -7.59
CA SER A 170 -1.06 -7.70 -6.32
C SER A 170 -0.38 -6.69 -5.39
N ILE A 171 -1.19 -5.95 -4.61
CA ILE A 171 -0.73 -5.02 -3.58
C ILE A 171 -1.31 -5.46 -2.25
N GLU A 172 -0.45 -5.66 -1.24
CA GLU A 172 -0.89 -5.91 0.13
C GLU A 172 -0.99 -4.60 0.92
N TYR A 173 -2.08 -4.46 1.67
CA TYR A 173 -2.30 -3.34 2.56
C TYR A 173 -3.03 -3.79 3.83
N SER A 174 -3.01 -2.96 4.87
CA SER A 174 -3.72 -3.22 6.12
C SER A 174 -4.46 -1.98 6.63
N ALA A 175 -5.49 -2.19 7.44
CA ALA A 175 -6.17 -1.07 8.09
C ALA A 175 -5.28 -0.46 9.18
N VAL A 176 -5.16 0.87 9.22
CA VAL A 176 -4.45 1.56 10.31
C VAL A 176 -5.43 1.74 11.47
N PRO A 177 -5.18 1.17 12.67
CA PRO A 177 -6.07 1.36 13.81
C PRO A 177 -6.15 2.84 14.18
N GLU A 178 -7.36 3.38 14.31
CA GLU A 178 -7.52 4.75 14.81
C GLU A 178 -6.98 4.83 16.24
N PRO A 179 -6.16 5.84 16.59
CA PRO A 179 -5.65 6.00 17.94
C PRO A 179 -6.83 6.28 18.87
N ALA A 180 -7.30 5.27 19.63
CA ALA A 180 -8.53 5.28 20.40
C ALA A 180 -8.67 6.53 21.33
N PRO A 181 -9.37 7.60 20.90
CA PRO A 181 -9.45 8.83 21.70
C PRO A 181 -10.35 8.63 22.92
N LEU A 182 -11.33 7.72 22.80
CA LEU A 182 -12.30 7.39 23.84
C LEU A 182 -11.69 6.61 25.01
N ALA A 183 -10.64 5.82 24.78
CA ALA A 183 -9.91 5.17 25.87
C ALA A 183 -9.20 6.22 26.75
N LEU A 184 -8.65 7.27 26.14
CA LEU A 184 -7.96 8.35 26.86
C LEU A 184 -8.95 9.30 27.56
N LEU A 185 -10.10 9.61 26.94
CA LEU A 185 -11.16 10.40 27.57
C LEU A 185 -11.81 9.66 28.76
N GLY A 186 -12.01 8.35 28.63
CA GLY A 186 -12.54 7.48 29.69
C GLY A 186 -11.63 7.43 30.92
N LEU A 187 -10.29 7.41 30.72
CA LEU A 187 -9.30 7.51 31.80
C LEU A 187 -9.34 8.89 32.48
N GLY A 188 -9.50 9.97 31.73
CA GLY A 188 -9.60 11.34 32.28
C GLY A 188 -10.81 11.54 33.19
N LEU A 189 -11.99 11.06 32.77
CA LEU A 189 -13.22 11.17 33.56
C LEU A 189 -13.23 10.24 34.79
N MET A 190 -12.65 9.05 34.69
CA MET A 190 -12.50 8.12 35.82
C MET A 190 -11.51 8.67 36.88
N GLY A 191 -10.43 9.32 36.46
CA GLY A 191 -9.50 10.01 37.36
C GLY A 191 -10.16 11.15 38.15
N LEU A 192 -11.01 11.94 37.48
CA LEU A 192 -11.79 13.02 38.11
C LEU A 192 -12.88 12.50 39.05
N GLY A 193 -13.53 11.38 38.72
CA GLY A 193 -14.54 10.74 39.57
C GLY A 193 -13.97 10.19 40.89
N LEU A 194 -12.76 9.61 40.85
CA LEU A 194 -12.07 9.10 42.03
C LEU A 194 -11.51 10.22 42.93
N MET A 195 -11.16 11.39 42.38
CA MET A 195 -10.72 12.55 43.17
C MET A 195 -11.86 13.18 43.99
N ARG A 196 -13.11 13.11 43.53
CA ARG A 196 -14.24 13.73 44.24
C ARG A 196 -14.72 12.93 45.46
N LYS A 197 -14.39 11.63 45.56
CA LYS A 197 -14.79 10.75 46.67
C LYS A 197 -13.87 10.82 47.90
N ARG A 198 -12.79 11.62 47.86
CA ARG A 198 -11.82 11.78 48.96
C ARG A 198 -12.05 13.00 49.86
N ARG A 199 -13.15 13.75 49.71
CA ARG A 199 -13.47 14.97 50.50
C ARG A 199 -14.83 14.91 51.23
N GLY A 200 -15.22 13.74 51.73
CA GLY A 200 -16.40 13.55 52.57
C GLY A 200 -16.06 12.72 53.79
#